data_AF-R5L724-F1
#
_entry.id   AF-R5L724-F1
#
_cell.length_a   1.000
_cell.length_b   1.000
_cell.length_c   1.000
_cell.angle_alpha   90.00
_cell.angle_beta   90.00
_cell.angle_gamma   90.00
#
_symmetry.space_group_name_H-M   'P 1'
#
loop_
_entity.id
_entity.type
_entity.pdbx_description
1 polymer ?
#
loop_
_entity_poly.entity_id
_entity_poly.type
_entity_poly.pdbx_seq_one_letter_code
_entity_poly.pdbx_strand_id
1 'polypeptide(L)'
;MPFLPDGTPLDIVLNPLGVPSRMNIGQVLEVHLGYVAKALGWKIATPVFDGAHEQDIRELYDAARSINNGKVTEEADRIFNMGKADGDRKEPELLGLNSAGLDFTKLPLTSDCKTQLTDGRTGEKFDGPVTVGYMYYLKLHHLVDDKIHARSTGPYSLVTQQPLGGKAQFGGQRFGEMEVWALEAYGAAYTLQEILTVKSDDLIGRQKTYEAIVKGEPVPKPGVPESFKVMIRELQGLGLDVRVLDENGEVVDLRNDGDDDEDDNRYPAETFEMNYSNDDAELEKSGYGIIDEEDLKENGSDDDDFSDDGFSDGEPIDFGEDE
;
A
#
# COMPACT_ATOMS: atom_id res chain seq x y z
N MET A 1 -25.80 3.59 -0.62
CA MET A 1 -25.21 4.90 -0.30
C MET A 1 -26.28 5.78 0.29
N PRO A 2 -25.93 6.72 1.20
CA PRO A 2 -26.83 7.82 1.55
C PRO A 2 -27.32 8.54 0.29
N PHE A 3 -28.55 9.03 0.31
CA PHE A 3 -29.12 9.76 -0.82
C PHE A 3 -29.82 11.04 -0.37
N LEU A 4 -29.91 11.98 -1.30
CA LEU A 4 -30.50 13.30 -1.14
C LEU A 4 -32.04 13.28 -1.27
N PRO A 5 -32.75 14.33 -0.85
CA PRO A 5 -34.22 14.40 -0.96
C PRO A 5 -34.78 14.25 -2.38
N ASP A 6 -33.97 14.54 -3.41
CA ASP A 6 -34.32 14.35 -4.82
C ASP A 6 -34.19 12.88 -5.28
N GLY A 7 -33.67 12.00 -4.42
CA GLY A 7 -33.43 10.58 -4.70
C GLY A 7 -32.00 10.27 -5.13
N THR A 8 -31.15 11.28 -5.32
CA THR A 8 -29.81 11.09 -5.89
C THR A 8 -28.84 10.55 -4.84
N PRO A 9 -28.17 9.41 -5.10
CA PRO A 9 -27.18 8.86 -4.18
C PRO A 9 -25.89 9.69 -4.18
N LEU A 10 -25.19 9.70 -3.05
CA LEU A 10 -23.85 10.30 -2.97
C LEU A 10 -22.79 9.39 -3.59
N ASP A 11 -21.75 10.00 -4.18
CA ASP A 11 -20.62 9.27 -4.77
C ASP A 11 -19.57 8.86 -3.72
N ILE A 12 -19.21 9.79 -2.82
CA ILE A 12 -18.14 9.61 -1.82
C ILE A 12 -18.63 10.12 -0.46
N VAL A 13 -18.33 9.37 0.61
CA VAL A 13 -18.58 9.77 1.99
C VAL A 13 -17.26 9.95 2.72
N LEU A 14 -17.03 11.15 3.24
CA LEU A 14 -15.79 11.51 3.93
C LEU A 14 -16.01 11.57 5.44
N ASN A 15 -15.04 11.05 6.18
CA ASN A 15 -15.08 11.13 7.63
C ASN A 15 -14.71 12.55 8.11
N PRO A 16 -15.59 13.26 8.84
CA PRO A 16 -15.33 14.63 9.29
C PRO A 16 -14.20 14.74 10.31
N LEU A 17 -13.82 13.64 11.00
CA LEU A 17 -12.80 13.66 12.05
C LEU A 17 -11.40 14.07 11.55
N GLY A 18 -11.14 13.91 10.25
CA GLY A 18 -9.87 14.29 9.64
C GLY A 18 -9.68 15.80 9.49
N VAL A 19 -10.75 16.60 9.49
CA VAL A 19 -10.69 18.04 9.20
C VAL A 19 -10.18 18.85 10.41
N PRO A 20 -10.72 18.70 11.63
CA PRO A 20 -10.29 19.50 12.78
C PRO A 20 -8.83 19.26 13.14
N SER A 21 -8.37 18.01 13.06
CA SER A 21 -7.00 17.61 13.41
C SER A 21 -5.95 18.11 12.42
N ARG A 22 -6.31 18.28 11.14
CA ARG A 22 -5.39 18.71 10.08
C ARG A 22 -5.50 20.19 9.74
N MET A 23 -6.46 20.91 10.33
CA MET A 23 -6.70 22.35 10.14
C MET A 23 -6.86 22.78 8.67
N ASN A 24 -7.30 21.88 7.80
CA ASN A 24 -7.48 22.11 6.37
C ASN A 24 -8.94 22.47 6.05
N ILE A 25 -9.40 23.60 6.59
CA ILE A 25 -10.79 24.09 6.43
C ILE A 25 -11.16 24.43 4.99
N GLY A 26 -10.17 24.70 4.14
CA GLY A 26 -10.37 25.02 2.72
C GLY A 26 -11.17 23.94 1.97
N GLN A 27 -11.04 22.66 2.33
CA GLN A 27 -11.84 21.59 1.74
C GLN A 27 -13.34 21.76 2.01
N VAL A 28 -13.71 22.29 3.19
CA VAL A 28 -15.11 22.54 3.56
C VAL A 28 -15.66 23.72 2.77
N LEU A 29 -14.84 24.77 2.60
CA LEU A 29 -15.19 25.91 1.76
C LEU A 29 -15.36 25.51 0.29
N GLU A 30 -14.50 24.62 -0.22
CA GLU A 30 -14.63 24.05 -1.58
C GLU A 30 -15.94 23.28 -1.73
N VAL A 31 -16.28 22.42 -0.77
CA VAL A 31 -17.56 21.68 -0.77
C VAL A 31 -18.75 22.63 -0.82
N HIS A 32 -18.76 23.68 0.01
CA HIS A 32 -19.85 24.66 0.05
C HIS A 32 -19.97 25.43 -1.28
N LEU A 33 -18.86 26.02 -1.74
CA LEU A 33 -18.81 26.81 -2.96
C LEU A 33 -19.12 25.96 -4.20
N GLY A 34 -18.54 24.77 -4.29
CA GLY A 34 -18.75 23.83 -5.37
C GLY A 34 -20.21 23.38 -5.49
N TYR A 35 -20.91 23.20 -4.37
CA TYR A 35 -22.33 22.84 -4.36
C TYR A 35 -23.21 23.93 -4.97
N VAL A 36 -23.07 25.18 -4.50
CA VAL A 36 -23.89 26.29 -4.99
C VAL A 36 -23.50 26.72 -6.41
N ALA A 37 -22.20 26.69 -6.72
CA ALA A 37 -21.72 26.91 -8.08
C ALA A 37 -22.35 25.91 -9.05
N LYS A 38 -22.41 24.63 -8.67
CA LYS A 38 -23.07 23.61 -9.46
C LYS A 38 -24.58 23.82 -9.56
N ALA A 39 -25.27 24.32 -8.53
CA ALA A 39 -26.69 24.64 -8.61
C ALA A 39 -27.01 25.76 -9.61
N LEU A 40 -26.13 26.78 -9.67
CA LEU A 40 -26.25 27.94 -10.57
C LEU A 40 -25.67 27.68 -11.98
N GLY A 41 -25.01 26.53 -12.19
CA GLY A 41 -24.38 26.17 -13.46
C GLY A 41 -23.07 26.89 -13.74
N TRP A 42 -22.36 27.28 -12.68
CA TRP A 42 -21.12 28.03 -12.72
C TRP A 42 -19.90 27.13 -12.63
N LYS A 43 -18.81 27.61 -13.25
CA LYS A 43 -17.45 27.18 -12.95
C LYS A 43 -16.74 28.38 -12.34
N ILE A 44 -16.18 28.20 -11.15
CA ILE A 44 -15.57 29.28 -10.39
C ILE A 44 -14.06 29.04 -10.35
N ALA A 45 -13.29 30.10 -10.55
CA ALA A 45 -11.87 30.14 -10.27
C ALA A 45 -11.64 31.05 -9.07
N THR A 46 -11.06 30.51 -8.00
CA THR A 46 -10.68 31.28 -6.81
C THR A 46 -9.16 31.43 -6.79
N PRO A 47 -8.60 32.62 -7.11
CA PRO A 47 -7.18 32.87 -7.00
C PRO A 47 -6.65 32.59 -5.59
N VAL A 48 -5.36 32.27 -5.50
CA VAL A 48 -4.71 32.07 -4.21
C VAL A 48 -4.65 33.42 -3.48
N PHE A 49 -5.11 33.47 -2.23
CA PHE A 49 -5.15 34.64 -1.35
C PHE A 49 -6.07 35.82 -1.74
N ASP A 50 -6.60 35.84 -2.96
CA ASP A 50 -7.59 36.82 -3.45
C ASP A 50 -8.79 36.09 -4.09
N GLY A 51 -9.29 35.10 -3.36
CA GLY A 51 -10.38 34.22 -3.78
C GLY A 51 -11.73 34.61 -3.17
N ALA A 52 -12.71 33.74 -3.35
CA ALA A 52 -14.04 33.91 -2.76
C ALA A 52 -13.96 33.96 -1.22
N HIS A 53 -14.63 34.94 -0.63
CA HIS A 53 -14.83 35.05 0.81
C HIS A 53 -16.08 34.28 1.26
N GLU A 54 -16.19 34.04 2.56
CA GLU A 54 -17.36 33.36 3.14
C GLU A 54 -18.67 34.10 2.83
N GLN A 55 -18.62 35.43 2.81
CA GLN A 55 -19.77 36.26 2.49
C GLN A 55 -20.26 36.03 1.06
N ASP A 56 -19.34 35.91 0.09
CA ASP A 56 -19.67 35.61 -1.30
C ASP A 56 -20.37 34.24 -1.41
N ILE A 57 -19.88 33.24 -0.68
CA ILE A 57 -20.51 31.91 -0.64
C ILE A 57 -21.95 32.03 -0.11
N ARG A 58 -22.16 32.74 1.00
CA ARG A 58 -23.49 32.93 1.58
C ARG A 58 -24.44 33.64 0.62
N GLU A 59 -23.98 34.69 -0.06
CA GLU A 59 -24.76 35.42 -1.06
C GLU A 59 -25.15 34.53 -2.24
N LEU A 60 -24.25 33.65 -2.71
CA LEU A 60 -24.59 32.66 -3.73
C LEU A 60 -25.67 31.69 -3.25
N TYR A 61 -25.61 31.23 -1.99
CA TYR A 61 -26.64 30.34 -1.42
C TYR A 61 -27.98 31.04 -1.31
N ASP A 62 -28.01 32.31 -0.89
CA ASP A 62 -29.22 33.10 -0.78
C ASP A 62 -29.84 33.41 -2.15
N ALA A 63 -29.01 33.70 -3.15
CA ALA A 63 -29.43 33.86 -4.54
C ALA A 63 -30.05 32.56 -5.08
N ALA A 64 -29.34 31.43 -4.93
CA ALA A 64 -29.82 30.13 -5.38
C ALA A 64 -31.11 29.70 -4.64
N ARG A 65 -31.23 29.99 -3.34
CA ARG A 65 -32.44 29.76 -2.55
C ARG A 65 -33.62 30.63 -3.01
N SER A 66 -33.36 31.88 -3.37
CA SER A 66 -34.38 32.81 -3.88
C SER A 66 -34.94 32.35 -5.23
N ILE A 67 -34.06 31.87 -6.11
CA ILE A 67 -34.43 31.23 -7.38
C ILE A 67 -35.25 29.96 -7.12
N ASN A 68 -34.80 29.10 -6.20
CA ASN A 68 -35.51 27.86 -5.87
C ASN A 68 -36.95 28.10 -5.38
N ASN A 69 -37.14 29.14 -4.57
CA ASN A 69 -38.46 29.50 -4.03
C ASN A 69 -39.35 30.26 -5.03
N GLY A 70 -38.91 30.49 -6.26
CA GLY A 70 -39.63 31.26 -7.28
C GLY A 70 -39.72 32.77 -6.96
N LYS A 71 -38.92 33.28 -6.03
CA LYS A 71 -38.86 34.70 -5.65
C LYS A 71 -37.55 35.30 -6.15
N VAL A 72 -37.45 35.48 -7.45
CA VAL A 72 -36.24 36.04 -8.08
C VAL A 72 -36.10 37.51 -7.69
N THR A 73 -35.19 37.77 -6.74
CA THR A 73 -34.75 39.13 -6.39
C THR A 73 -33.86 39.71 -7.49
N GLU A 74 -33.76 41.03 -7.60
CA GLU A 74 -32.83 41.69 -8.53
C GLU A 74 -31.37 41.27 -8.31
N GLU A 75 -30.98 40.97 -7.06
CA GLU A 75 -29.66 40.45 -6.72
C GLU A 75 -29.46 39.03 -7.26
N ALA A 76 -30.42 38.13 -7.06
CA ALA A 76 -30.36 36.77 -7.60
C ALA A 76 -30.31 36.74 -9.14
N ASP A 77 -31.04 37.62 -9.84
CA ASP A 77 -30.95 37.73 -11.30
C ASP A 77 -29.59 38.28 -11.75
N ARG A 78 -29.08 39.32 -11.07
CA ARG A 78 -27.74 39.87 -11.32
C ARG A 78 -26.66 38.82 -11.13
N ILE A 79 -26.73 38.06 -10.03
CA ILE A 79 -25.81 36.97 -9.75
C ILE A 79 -25.96 35.92 -10.84
N PHE A 80 -27.13 35.33 -11.08
CA PHE A 80 -27.30 34.25 -12.07
C PHE A 80 -26.82 34.60 -13.49
N ASN A 81 -27.03 35.85 -13.91
CA ASN A 81 -26.64 36.34 -15.23
C ASN A 81 -25.29 37.10 -15.24
N MET A 82 -24.51 37.02 -14.16
CA MET A 82 -23.20 37.64 -14.08
C MET A 82 -22.28 37.12 -15.19
N GLY A 83 -21.64 38.04 -15.92
CA GLY A 83 -20.74 37.71 -17.03
C GLY A 83 -21.42 37.36 -18.36
N LYS A 84 -22.75 37.41 -18.46
CA LYS A 84 -23.48 37.25 -19.73
C LYS A 84 -23.78 38.61 -20.38
N ALA A 85 -23.70 38.68 -21.71
CA ALA A 85 -24.13 39.87 -22.46
C ALA A 85 -25.66 40.00 -22.44
N ASP A 86 -26.19 41.20 -22.69
CA ASP A 86 -27.65 41.45 -22.62
C ASP A 86 -28.49 40.56 -23.54
N GLY A 87 -27.93 40.06 -24.65
CA GLY A 87 -28.57 39.10 -25.55
C GLY A 87 -28.53 37.63 -25.08
N ASP A 88 -27.67 37.29 -24.13
CA ASP A 88 -27.45 35.92 -23.62
C ASP A 88 -28.03 35.71 -22.22
N ARG A 89 -28.71 36.72 -21.67
CA ARG A 89 -29.41 36.63 -20.38
C ARG A 89 -30.49 35.57 -20.46
N LYS A 90 -30.53 34.70 -19.46
CA LYS A 90 -31.55 33.66 -19.32
C LYS A 90 -32.38 33.94 -18.07
N GLU A 91 -33.63 33.49 -18.07
CA GLU A 91 -34.42 33.51 -16.84
C GLU A 91 -33.70 32.68 -15.76
N PRO A 92 -33.58 33.20 -14.53
CA PRO A 92 -32.95 32.47 -13.44
C PRO A 92 -33.69 31.17 -13.15
N GLU A 93 -33.05 30.06 -13.47
CA GLU A 93 -33.52 28.72 -13.19
C GLU A 93 -32.35 27.91 -12.62
N LEU A 94 -32.59 27.19 -11.53
CA LEU A 94 -31.60 26.25 -11.02
C LEU A 94 -31.41 25.12 -12.02
N LEU A 95 -30.21 24.53 -12.04
CA LEU A 95 -29.99 23.36 -12.87
C LEU A 95 -30.92 22.21 -12.46
N GLY A 96 -31.89 21.91 -13.34
CA GLY A 96 -32.69 20.70 -13.27
C GLY A 96 -31.97 19.46 -13.82
N LEU A 97 -32.71 18.37 -13.98
CA LEU A 97 -32.28 16.99 -14.28
C LEU A 97 -31.32 16.76 -15.48
N ASN A 98 -30.91 17.78 -16.23
CA ASN A 98 -30.17 17.65 -17.49
C ASN A 98 -28.64 17.81 -17.38
N SER A 99 -28.03 17.94 -16.19
CA SER A 99 -26.57 18.19 -16.13
C SER A 99 -25.75 17.59 -14.97
N ALA A 100 -26.32 16.68 -14.17
CA ALA A 100 -25.56 15.87 -13.19
C ALA A 100 -26.39 14.79 -12.45
N GLY A 101 -27.65 14.55 -12.84
CA GLY A 101 -28.55 13.66 -12.06
C GLY A 101 -29.07 14.27 -10.75
N LEU A 102 -28.64 15.47 -10.34
CA LEU A 102 -29.24 16.22 -9.24
C LEU A 102 -30.36 17.12 -9.71
N ASP A 103 -31.40 17.22 -8.91
CA ASP A 103 -32.51 18.16 -9.10
C ASP A 103 -32.50 19.19 -7.98
N PHE A 104 -31.73 20.28 -8.19
CA PHE A 104 -31.58 21.34 -7.19
C PHE A 104 -32.90 22.05 -6.83
N THR A 105 -33.94 21.90 -7.66
CA THR A 105 -35.28 22.44 -7.35
C THR A 105 -35.94 21.74 -6.17
N LYS A 106 -35.57 20.47 -5.90
CA LYS A 106 -36.10 19.67 -4.79
C LYS A 106 -35.23 19.72 -3.54
N LEU A 107 -34.06 20.37 -3.62
CA LEU A 107 -33.06 20.38 -2.56
C LEU A 107 -33.16 21.67 -1.74
N PRO A 108 -33.21 21.58 -0.40
CA PRO A 108 -33.19 22.76 0.44
C PRO A 108 -31.78 23.38 0.41
N LEU A 109 -31.68 24.59 -0.15
CA LEU A 109 -30.47 25.41 -0.09
C LEU A 109 -30.53 26.30 1.15
N THR A 110 -29.93 25.82 2.24
CA THR A 110 -29.84 26.58 3.50
C THR A 110 -28.51 27.31 3.61
N SER A 111 -28.48 28.44 4.32
CA SER A 111 -27.25 29.20 4.64
C SER A 111 -26.16 28.36 5.31
N ASP A 112 -26.57 27.34 6.07
CA ASP A 112 -25.65 26.47 6.82
C ASP A 112 -24.99 25.41 5.94
N CYS A 113 -25.26 25.41 4.62
CA CYS A 113 -24.66 24.53 3.62
C CYS A 113 -24.82 23.02 3.93
N LYS A 114 -25.87 22.64 4.65
CA LYS A 114 -26.17 21.26 5.05
C LYS A 114 -27.52 20.82 4.50
N THR A 115 -27.60 19.55 4.13
CA THR A 115 -28.80 18.95 3.58
C THR A 115 -29.19 17.73 4.39
N GLN A 116 -30.50 17.53 4.57
CA GLN A 116 -31.03 16.32 5.21
C GLN A 116 -30.81 15.13 4.29
N LEU A 117 -30.08 14.12 4.76
CA LEU A 117 -29.84 12.88 4.02
C LEU A 117 -30.74 11.75 4.53
N THR A 118 -30.88 10.71 3.71
CA THR A 118 -31.59 9.46 4.03
C THR A 118 -30.63 8.28 3.86
N ASP A 119 -30.64 7.31 4.79
CA ASP A 119 -29.86 6.08 4.66
C ASP A 119 -30.46 5.22 3.53
N GLY A 120 -29.66 4.92 2.50
CA GLY A 120 -30.07 4.06 1.39
C GLY A 120 -30.31 2.59 1.74
N ARG A 121 -29.96 2.14 2.96
CA ARG A 121 -30.22 0.76 3.42
C ARG A 121 -31.53 0.63 4.18
N THR A 122 -31.84 1.59 5.05
CA THR A 122 -33.04 1.54 5.91
C THR A 122 -34.18 2.42 5.40
N GLY A 123 -33.88 3.44 4.60
CA GLY A 123 -34.85 4.46 4.18
C GLY A 123 -35.17 5.50 5.26
N GLU A 124 -34.51 5.44 6.42
CA GLU A 124 -34.69 6.41 7.50
C GLU A 124 -33.81 7.65 7.28
N LYS A 125 -34.31 8.80 7.73
CA LYS A 125 -33.54 10.06 7.70
C LYS A 125 -32.48 10.03 8.79
N PHE A 126 -31.30 10.61 8.52
CA PHE A 126 -30.31 10.80 9.58
C PHE A 126 -30.81 11.78 10.65
N ASP A 127 -30.30 11.63 11.87
CA ASP A 127 -30.69 12.45 13.02
C ASP A 127 -30.42 13.95 12.83
N GLY A 128 -29.43 14.30 12.00
CA GLY A 128 -29.06 15.68 11.71
C GLY A 128 -28.70 15.92 10.24
N PRO A 129 -28.73 17.19 9.80
CA PRO A 129 -28.36 17.55 8.44
C PRO A 129 -26.84 17.47 8.27
N VAL A 130 -26.40 17.04 7.09
CA VAL A 130 -25.00 16.74 6.76
C VAL A 130 -24.51 17.70 5.67
N THR A 131 -23.25 18.11 5.74
CA THR A 131 -22.64 18.93 4.69
C THR A 131 -22.46 18.08 3.43
N VAL A 132 -23.06 18.51 2.33
CA VAL A 132 -22.97 17.85 1.01
C VAL A 132 -22.50 18.89 0.01
N GLY A 133 -21.64 18.48 -0.92
CA GLY A 133 -21.21 19.37 -1.98
C GLY A 133 -20.32 18.70 -3.00
N TYR A 134 -19.84 19.51 -3.95
CA TYR A 134 -18.92 19.06 -5.00
C TYR A 134 -17.51 19.45 -4.63
N MET A 135 -16.62 18.47 -4.62
CA MET A 135 -15.20 18.64 -4.36
C MET A 135 -14.40 17.92 -5.44
N TYR A 136 -13.26 18.49 -5.82
CA TYR A 136 -12.41 17.91 -6.84
C TYR A 136 -11.49 16.84 -6.25
N TYR A 137 -11.51 15.64 -6.83
CA TYR A 137 -10.71 14.51 -6.39
C TYR A 137 -9.79 14.00 -7.50
N LEU A 138 -8.57 13.66 -7.11
CA LEU A 138 -7.56 13.04 -7.96
C LEU A 138 -7.33 11.60 -7.52
N LYS A 139 -7.18 10.71 -8.50
CA LYS A 139 -6.69 9.35 -8.28
C LYS A 139 -5.16 9.37 -8.28
N LEU A 140 -4.56 8.94 -7.17
CA LEU A 140 -3.09 8.86 -7.06
C LEU A 140 -2.55 7.62 -7.79
N HIS A 141 -1.26 7.66 -8.16
CA HIS A 141 -0.56 6.56 -8.83
C HIS A 141 -0.42 5.30 -7.96
N HIS A 142 -0.54 5.41 -6.63
CA HIS A 142 -0.35 4.30 -5.72
C HIS A 142 -1.56 3.35 -5.68
N LEU A 143 -1.59 2.39 -6.59
CA LEU A 143 -2.61 1.34 -6.62
C LEU A 143 -2.23 0.17 -5.70
N VAL A 144 -3.24 -0.51 -5.17
CA VAL A 144 -3.05 -1.68 -4.29
C VAL A 144 -2.52 -2.87 -5.09
N ASP A 145 -2.96 -3.02 -6.34
CA ASP A 145 -2.51 -4.08 -7.25
C ASP A 145 -0.98 -4.06 -7.42
N ASP A 146 -0.38 -2.87 -7.44
CA ASP A 146 1.08 -2.71 -7.53
C ASP A 146 1.80 -3.05 -6.22
N LYS A 147 1.09 -3.07 -5.08
CA LYS A 147 1.67 -3.21 -3.74
C LYS A 147 1.46 -4.58 -3.10
N ILE A 148 0.43 -5.33 -3.49
CA ILE A 148 0.25 -6.68 -2.97
C ILE A 148 1.42 -7.55 -3.42
N HIS A 149 2.03 -8.24 -2.45
CA HIS A 149 3.12 -9.17 -2.65
C HIS A 149 3.01 -10.28 -1.60
N ALA A 150 3.22 -11.52 -2.03
CA ALA A 150 3.24 -12.69 -1.18
C ALA A 150 4.31 -13.66 -1.69
N ARG A 151 4.95 -14.35 -0.75
CA ARG A 151 6.02 -15.32 -1.02
C ARG A 151 5.79 -16.56 -0.17
N SER A 152 5.88 -17.74 -0.78
CA SER A 152 6.01 -19.02 -0.10
C SER A 152 7.48 -19.45 -0.06
N THR A 153 8.05 -19.74 -1.23
CA THR A 153 9.47 -20.00 -1.47
C THR A 153 9.98 -19.08 -2.59
N GLY A 154 11.29 -18.99 -2.76
CA GLY A 154 11.87 -18.09 -3.77
C GLY A 154 13.40 -18.10 -3.73
N PRO A 155 14.06 -17.21 -4.47
CA PRO A 155 15.51 -17.15 -4.53
C PRO A 155 16.12 -16.67 -3.20
N TYR A 156 17.39 -17.04 -3.02
CA TYR A 156 18.19 -16.76 -1.84
C TYR A 156 19.51 -16.10 -2.23
N SER A 157 20.10 -15.34 -1.31
CA SER A 157 21.42 -14.75 -1.49
C SER A 157 22.51 -15.83 -1.49
N LEU A 158 23.51 -15.68 -2.36
CA LEU A 158 24.63 -16.63 -2.46
C LEU A 158 25.43 -16.74 -1.16
N VAL A 159 25.63 -15.62 -0.47
CA VAL A 159 26.51 -15.56 0.71
C VAL A 159 25.74 -15.90 1.98
N THR A 160 24.68 -15.15 2.29
CA THR A 160 23.97 -15.28 3.57
C THR A 160 22.89 -16.35 3.55
N GLN A 161 22.55 -16.89 2.38
CA GLN A 161 21.45 -17.86 2.18
C GLN A 161 20.07 -17.36 2.62
N GLN A 162 19.94 -16.06 2.89
CA GLN A 162 18.67 -15.42 3.24
C GLN A 162 17.82 -15.15 2.00
N PRO A 163 16.49 -15.16 2.13
CA PRO A 163 15.57 -14.70 1.09
C PRO A 163 15.99 -13.36 0.47
N LEU A 164 16.05 -13.28 -0.86
CA LEU A 164 16.29 -11.99 -1.54
C LEU A 164 15.20 -10.97 -1.20
N GLY A 165 15.51 -9.68 -1.34
CA GLY A 165 14.57 -8.59 -1.09
C GLY A 165 13.85 -8.12 -2.36
N GLY A 166 12.72 -7.43 -2.19
CA GLY A 166 12.03 -6.73 -3.28
C GLY A 166 11.02 -7.56 -4.05
N LYS A 167 9.94 -6.90 -4.49
CA LYS A 167 8.81 -7.56 -5.17
C LYS A 167 9.22 -8.21 -6.50
N ALA A 168 10.09 -7.56 -7.28
CA ALA A 168 10.53 -8.06 -8.59
C ALA A 168 11.26 -9.41 -8.52
N GLN A 169 11.95 -9.68 -7.40
CA GLN A 169 12.73 -10.91 -7.20
C GLN A 169 11.97 -11.96 -6.38
N PHE A 170 10.65 -11.83 -6.25
CA PHE A 170 9.85 -12.63 -5.32
C PHE A 170 10.44 -12.63 -3.90
N GLY A 171 10.85 -11.43 -3.45
CA GLY A 171 11.62 -11.27 -2.23
C GLY A 171 10.84 -11.54 -0.95
N GLY A 172 11.55 -11.91 0.11
CA GLY A 172 11.01 -12.06 1.45
C GLY A 172 10.74 -10.71 2.11
N GLN A 173 9.84 -10.71 3.10
CA GLN A 173 9.64 -9.54 3.95
C GLN A 173 10.78 -9.48 4.97
N ARG A 174 11.38 -8.29 5.14
CA ARG A 174 12.39 -8.09 6.18
C ARG A 174 11.73 -8.21 7.56
N PHE A 175 12.26 -9.11 8.37
CA PHE A 175 11.97 -9.18 9.79
C PHE A 175 13.12 -8.49 10.53
N GLY A 176 12.87 -7.28 11.02
CA GLY A 176 13.89 -6.44 11.64
C GLY A 176 14.01 -6.66 13.14
N GLU A 177 14.97 -5.97 13.74
CA GLU A 177 15.24 -6.02 15.18
C GLU A 177 14.01 -5.58 16.02
N MET A 178 13.25 -4.59 15.55
CA MET A 178 12.04 -4.14 16.24
C MET A 178 10.95 -5.22 16.25
N GLU A 179 10.81 -5.98 15.17
CA GLU A 179 9.86 -7.09 15.10
C GLU A 179 10.34 -8.29 15.94
N VAL A 180 11.65 -8.52 16.03
CA VAL A 180 12.24 -9.51 16.96
C VAL A 180 11.88 -9.16 18.40
N TRP A 181 12.12 -7.92 18.84
CA TRP A 181 11.76 -7.48 20.19
C TRP A 181 10.27 -7.64 20.49
N ALA A 182 9.41 -7.43 19.49
CA ALA A 182 7.99 -7.66 19.66
C ALA A 182 7.69 -9.12 20.02
N LEU A 183 8.28 -10.10 19.30
CA LEU A 183 8.10 -11.52 19.61
C LEU A 183 8.74 -11.95 20.93
N GLU A 184 9.89 -11.38 21.27
CA GLU A 184 10.54 -11.60 22.57
C GLU A 184 9.65 -11.12 23.71
N ALA A 185 9.04 -9.93 23.59
CA ALA A 185 8.11 -9.39 24.58
C ALA A 185 6.86 -10.26 24.76
N TYR A 186 6.39 -10.92 23.70
CA TYR A 186 5.30 -11.90 23.79
C TYR A 186 5.74 -13.25 24.40
N GLY A 187 7.04 -13.51 24.53
CA GLY A 187 7.56 -14.82 24.91
C GLY A 187 7.37 -15.88 23.81
N ALA A 188 7.23 -15.47 22.55
CA ALA A 188 6.97 -16.35 21.42
C ALA A 188 8.25 -17.03 20.90
N ALA A 189 8.93 -17.80 21.77
CA ALA A 189 10.24 -18.37 21.50
C ALA A 189 10.27 -19.26 20.24
N TYR A 190 9.32 -20.18 20.09
CA TYR A 190 9.26 -21.07 18.92
C TYR A 190 8.98 -20.32 17.61
N THR A 191 8.11 -19.29 17.64
CA THR A 191 7.82 -18.48 16.46
C THR A 191 9.02 -17.64 16.05
N LEU A 192 9.73 -17.06 17.02
CA LEU A 192 10.95 -16.32 16.76
C LEU A 192 12.04 -17.25 16.20
N GLN A 193 12.22 -18.42 16.80
CA GLN A 193 13.17 -19.43 16.32
C GLN A 193 12.86 -19.83 14.88
N GLU A 194 11.60 -20.10 14.55
CA GLU A 194 11.17 -20.47 13.19
C GLU A 194 11.50 -19.38 12.16
N ILE A 195 11.29 -18.10 12.52
CA ILE A 195 11.59 -16.95 11.64
C ILE A 195 13.10 -16.80 11.42
N LEU A 196 13.90 -16.98 12.46
CA LEU A 196 15.37 -16.83 12.41
C LEU A 196 16.10 -18.03 11.79
N THR A 197 15.41 -19.15 11.56
CA THR A 197 16.04 -20.40 11.07
C THR A 197 15.36 -20.89 9.78
N VAL A 198 14.37 -21.78 9.89
CA VAL A 198 13.75 -22.52 8.77
C VAL A 198 13.03 -21.63 7.77
N LYS A 199 12.61 -20.42 8.15
CA LYS A 199 12.01 -19.42 7.24
C LYS A 199 13.05 -18.48 6.59
N SER A 200 14.31 -18.55 7.00
CA SER A 200 15.39 -17.66 6.57
C SER A 200 16.54 -18.48 5.95
N ASP A 201 17.56 -18.78 6.74
CA ASP A 201 18.89 -19.19 6.30
C ASP A 201 19.34 -20.54 6.90
N ASP A 202 18.46 -21.31 7.53
CA ASP A 202 18.72 -22.73 7.79
C ASP A 202 18.49 -23.55 6.52
N LEU A 203 19.56 -23.83 5.79
CA LEU A 203 19.56 -24.55 4.51
C LEU A 203 18.90 -25.93 4.58
N ILE A 204 19.27 -26.70 5.60
CA ILE A 204 18.82 -28.09 5.75
C ILE A 204 17.42 -28.09 6.37
N GLY A 205 17.21 -27.27 7.41
CA GLY A 205 15.95 -27.17 8.11
C GLY A 205 14.83 -26.65 7.21
N ARG A 206 15.08 -25.69 6.32
CA ARG A 206 14.04 -25.19 5.39
C ARG A 206 13.59 -26.25 4.39
N GLN A 207 14.52 -27.07 3.88
CA GLN A 207 14.19 -28.14 2.93
C GLN A 207 13.37 -29.24 3.62
N LYS A 208 13.84 -29.71 4.78
CA LYS A 208 13.12 -30.71 5.59
C LYS A 208 11.75 -30.18 6.05
N THR A 209 11.66 -28.90 6.39
CA THR A 209 10.39 -28.26 6.77
C THR A 209 9.41 -28.23 5.61
N TYR A 210 9.86 -27.88 4.40
CA TYR A 210 9.01 -27.90 3.21
C TYR A 210 8.50 -29.32 2.92
N GLU A 211 9.37 -30.31 2.98
CA GLU A 211 9.01 -31.72 2.79
C GLU A 211 8.00 -32.19 3.85
N ALA A 212 8.23 -31.89 5.13
CA ALA A 212 7.32 -32.22 6.22
C ALA A 212 5.93 -31.59 6.02
N ILE A 213 5.86 -30.32 5.59
CA ILE A 213 4.59 -29.64 5.28
C ILE A 213 3.85 -30.36 4.15
N VAL A 214 4.55 -30.77 3.09
CA VAL A 214 3.93 -31.50 1.96
C VAL A 214 3.44 -32.88 2.39
N LYS A 215 4.17 -33.57 3.27
CA LYS A 215 3.80 -34.89 3.81
C LYS A 215 2.76 -34.82 4.94
N GLY A 216 2.50 -33.65 5.50
CA GLY A 216 1.65 -33.48 6.68
C GLY A 216 2.30 -33.98 7.98
N GLU A 217 3.62 -34.05 8.02
CA GLU A 217 4.42 -34.45 9.18
C GLU A 217 4.76 -33.23 10.06
N PRO A 218 5.06 -33.42 11.36
CA PRO A 218 5.53 -32.35 12.22
C PRO A 218 6.82 -31.72 11.69
N VAL A 219 6.92 -30.39 11.81
CA VAL A 219 8.12 -29.64 11.42
C VAL A 219 9.32 -30.11 12.26
N PRO A 220 10.48 -30.43 11.63
CA PRO A 220 11.67 -30.87 12.34
C PRO A 220 12.24 -29.75 13.23
N LYS A 221 13.13 -30.13 14.15
CA LYS A 221 13.87 -29.14 14.95
C LYS A 221 14.79 -28.31 14.03
N PRO A 222 14.82 -26.98 14.19
CA PRO A 222 15.73 -26.14 13.43
C PRO A 222 17.20 -26.41 13.75
N GLY A 223 18.05 -26.30 12.74
CA GLY A 223 19.51 -26.36 12.85
C GLY A 223 20.14 -24.99 13.09
N VAL A 224 21.45 -24.91 12.82
CA VAL A 224 22.22 -23.68 12.97
C VAL A 224 22.05 -22.78 11.74
N PRO A 225 21.66 -21.50 11.90
CA PRO A 225 21.58 -20.53 10.80
C PRO A 225 22.88 -20.40 10.01
N GLU A 226 22.78 -20.31 8.68
CA GLU A 226 23.97 -20.12 7.84
C GLU A 226 24.65 -18.77 8.12
N SER A 227 23.89 -17.73 8.45
CA SER A 227 24.46 -16.42 8.86
C SER A 227 25.39 -16.52 10.07
N PHE A 228 25.12 -17.42 11.01
CA PHE A 228 25.99 -17.66 12.15
C PHE A 228 27.30 -18.34 11.73
N LYS A 229 27.24 -19.30 10.79
CA LYS A 229 28.43 -19.95 10.22
C LYS A 229 29.28 -18.95 9.45
N VAL A 230 28.66 -18.13 8.61
CA VAL A 230 29.33 -17.03 7.88
C VAL A 230 30.02 -16.08 8.85
N MET A 231 29.33 -15.63 9.91
CA MET A 231 29.92 -14.76 10.94
C MET A 231 31.18 -15.36 11.57
N ILE A 232 31.17 -16.65 11.92
CA ILE A 232 32.35 -17.33 12.50
C ILE A 232 33.50 -17.34 11.49
N ARG A 233 33.23 -17.62 10.21
CA ARG A 233 34.26 -17.62 9.16
C ARG A 233 34.84 -16.23 8.91
N GLU A 234 34.03 -15.19 8.96
CA GLU A 234 34.49 -13.81 8.84
C GLU A 234 35.41 -13.42 10.01
N LEU A 235 35.06 -13.80 11.25
CA LEU A 235 35.93 -13.58 12.41
C LEU A 235 37.24 -14.36 12.32
N GLN A 236 37.19 -15.62 11.86
CA GLN A 236 38.40 -16.43 11.60
C GLN A 236 39.28 -15.83 10.49
N GLY A 237 38.67 -15.21 9.48
CA GLY A 237 39.37 -14.48 8.42
C GLY A 237 40.16 -13.27 8.96
N LEU A 238 39.74 -12.69 10.08
CA LEU A 238 40.47 -11.62 10.78
C LEU A 238 41.55 -12.14 11.74
N GLY A 239 41.75 -13.45 11.83
CA GLY A 239 42.70 -14.08 12.75
C GLY A 239 42.16 -14.31 14.16
N LEU A 240 40.85 -14.23 14.37
CA LEU A 240 40.21 -14.58 15.64
C LEU A 240 39.74 -16.04 15.62
N ASP A 241 40.30 -16.88 16.50
CA ASP A 241 39.89 -18.29 16.62
C ASP A 241 38.62 -18.41 17.47
N VAL A 242 37.47 -18.40 16.80
CA VAL A 242 36.16 -18.65 17.41
C VAL A 242 35.77 -20.11 17.22
N ARG A 243 35.46 -20.81 18.32
CA ARG A 243 35.02 -22.21 18.35
C ARG A 243 33.77 -22.36 19.21
N VAL A 244 32.83 -23.19 18.77
CA VAL A 244 31.68 -23.59 19.57
C VAL A 244 32.08 -24.79 20.42
N LEU A 245 31.80 -24.73 21.71
CA LEU A 245 32.13 -25.78 22.66
C LEU A 245 30.84 -26.42 23.18
N ASP A 246 30.87 -27.73 23.41
CA ASP A 246 29.83 -28.44 24.13
C ASP A 246 29.94 -28.22 25.66
N GLU A 247 29.07 -28.86 26.43
CA GLU A 247 29.11 -28.80 27.91
C GLU A 247 30.39 -29.41 28.50
N ASN A 248 31.09 -30.29 27.76
CA ASN A 248 32.32 -30.96 28.18
C ASN A 248 33.60 -30.18 27.78
N GLY A 249 33.46 -29.09 27.03
CA GLY A 249 34.58 -28.31 26.49
C GLY A 249 35.19 -28.87 25.21
N GLU A 250 34.52 -29.82 24.56
CA GLU A 250 34.90 -30.36 23.26
C GLU A 250 34.38 -29.46 22.14
N VAL A 251 35.12 -29.39 21.02
CA VAL A 251 34.77 -28.52 19.90
C VAL A 251 33.69 -29.15 19.04
N VAL A 252 32.58 -28.43 18.86
CA VAL A 252 31.49 -28.82 17.95
C VAL A 252 31.84 -28.37 16.53
N ASP A 253 31.88 -29.30 15.57
CA ASP A 253 32.14 -28.96 14.16
C ASP A 253 30.85 -28.58 13.43
N LEU A 254 30.67 -27.28 13.19
CA LEU A 254 29.52 -26.70 12.50
C LEU A 254 29.47 -27.02 10.99
N ARG A 255 30.42 -27.81 10.47
CA ARG A 255 30.49 -28.21 9.06
C ARG A 255 29.54 -29.35 8.71
N ASN A 256 29.08 -30.11 9.70
CA ASN A 256 28.45 -31.42 9.49
C ASN A 256 27.05 -31.56 10.13
N ASP A 257 26.25 -30.51 10.14
CA ASP A 257 24.84 -30.55 10.64
C ASP A 257 23.90 -31.42 9.76
N GLY A 258 24.43 -32.28 8.89
CA GLY A 258 23.70 -33.07 7.90
C GLY A 258 23.48 -34.54 8.25
N ASP A 259 24.35 -35.19 9.04
CA ASP A 259 24.41 -36.66 9.12
C ASP A 259 24.26 -37.28 10.52
N ASP A 260 24.26 -36.50 11.62
CA ASP A 260 24.37 -37.09 12.97
C ASP A 260 23.05 -37.23 13.77
N ASP A 261 21.89 -36.89 13.20
CA ASP A 261 20.59 -36.96 13.88
C ASP A 261 19.69 -38.15 13.45
N GLU A 262 20.27 -39.26 12.95
CA GLU A 262 19.49 -40.49 12.73
C GLU A 262 19.15 -41.26 14.02
N ASP A 263 19.70 -40.90 15.20
CA ASP A 263 19.64 -41.79 16.37
C ASP A 263 18.81 -41.33 17.59
N ASP A 264 18.16 -40.15 17.60
CA ASP A 264 17.48 -39.66 18.82
C ASP A 264 15.95 -39.42 18.73
N ASN A 265 15.28 -39.99 17.73
CA ASN A 265 13.80 -40.08 17.70
C ASN A 265 13.29 -41.48 18.08
N ARG A 266 13.60 -41.95 19.31
CA ARG A 266 12.87 -43.08 19.92
C ARG A 266 11.56 -42.61 20.56
N TYR A 267 10.52 -42.47 19.74
CA TYR A 267 9.16 -42.83 20.18
C TYR A 267 8.96 -44.32 19.89
N PRO A 268 8.42 -45.13 20.82
CA PRO A 268 8.24 -46.56 20.58
C PRO A 268 7.02 -46.75 19.68
N ALA A 269 7.23 -46.82 18.37
CA ALA A 269 6.24 -47.30 17.42
C ALA A 269 6.72 -48.64 16.87
N GLU A 270 6.01 -49.70 17.24
CA GLU A 270 6.22 -51.07 16.79
C GLU A 270 6.11 -51.16 15.25
N THR A 271 7.10 -51.83 14.65
CA THR A 271 7.01 -52.61 13.40
C THR A 271 6.31 -51.99 12.19
N PHE A 272 7.10 -51.46 11.23
CA PHE A 272 6.92 -51.77 9.81
C PHE A 272 8.18 -51.39 9.02
N GLU A 273 9.00 -52.38 8.64
CA GLU A 273 10.07 -52.19 7.66
C GLU A 273 9.43 -52.04 6.26
N MET A 274 9.58 -50.87 5.64
CA MET A 274 9.33 -50.67 4.22
C MET A 274 10.56 -49.99 3.63
N ASN A 275 11.28 -50.78 2.84
CA ASN A 275 12.50 -50.44 2.14
C ASN A 275 12.16 -49.54 0.94
N TYR A 276 12.66 -48.31 0.89
CA TYR A 276 12.59 -47.46 -0.29
C TYR A 276 14.00 -46.98 -0.66
N SER A 277 14.46 -47.44 -1.81
CA SER A 277 15.64 -46.98 -2.51
C SER A 277 15.41 -45.58 -3.07
N ASN A 278 16.32 -44.64 -2.79
CA ASN A 278 16.38 -43.33 -3.43
C ASN A 278 16.69 -43.49 -4.93
N ASP A 279 15.77 -43.06 -5.80
CA ASP A 279 16.03 -42.88 -7.22
C ASP A 279 16.03 -41.36 -7.52
N ASP A 280 17.23 -40.76 -7.53
CA ASP A 280 17.49 -39.37 -7.94
C ASP A 280 16.95 -39.03 -9.35
N ALA A 281 16.64 -40.06 -10.15
CA ALA A 281 16.10 -39.95 -11.50
C ALA A 281 14.65 -39.41 -11.56
N GLU A 282 13.88 -39.41 -10.47
CA GLU A 282 12.55 -38.79 -10.45
C GLU A 282 12.59 -37.27 -10.30
N LEU A 283 13.64 -36.72 -9.67
CA LEU A 283 13.78 -35.28 -9.47
C LEU A 283 14.03 -34.53 -10.79
N GLU A 284 14.92 -35.04 -11.64
CA GLU A 284 15.20 -34.44 -12.96
C GLU A 284 13.99 -34.47 -13.90
N LYS A 285 13.17 -35.53 -13.81
CA LYS A 285 11.93 -35.67 -14.61
C LYS A 285 10.85 -34.65 -14.24
N SER A 286 10.90 -34.11 -13.02
CA SER A 286 9.95 -33.10 -12.54
C SER A 286 10.31 -31.67 -12.97
N GLY A 287 11.38 -31.50 -13.77
CA GLY A 287 11.77 -30.22 -14.36
C GLY A 287 12.63 -29.34 -13.45
N TYR A 288 13.19 -29.92 -12.38
CA TYR A 288 14.09 -29.23 -11.46
C TYR A 288 15.52 -29.73 -11.68
N GLY A 289 16.34 -28.90 -12.31
CA GLY A 289 17.78 -29.01 -12.35
C GLY A 289 18.41 -27.75 -11.75
N ILE A 290 19.61 -27.86 -11.18
CA ILE A 290 20.43 -26.71 -10.83
C ILE A 290 20.84 -26.05 -12.16
N ILE A 291 20.46 -24.79 -12.36
CA ILE A 291 20.81 -24.03 -13.55
C ILE A 291 22.12 -23.29 -13.24
N ASP A 292 23.17 -23.58 -14.00
CA ASP A 292 24.44 -22.84 -13.94
C ASP A 292 24.27 -21.43 -14.52
N GLU A 293 24.99 -20.45 -13.97
CA GLU A 293 24.91 -19.03 -14.36
C GLU A 293 25.21 -18.76 -15.86
N GLU A 294 25.84 -19.69 -16.56
CA GLU A 294 26.10 -19.57 -18.00
C GLU A 294 24.83 -19.70 -18.84
N ASP A 295 23.85 -20.51 -18.41
CA ASP A 295 22.61 -20.78 -19.14
C ASP A 295 21.58 -19.62 -19.04
N LEU A 296 21.75 -18.73 -18.06
CA LEU A 296 20.89 -17.55 -17.88
C LEU A 296 21.23 -16.42 -18.87
N LYS A 297 22.42 -16.44 -19.48
CA LYS A 297 22.88 -15.38 -20.38
C LYS A 297 22.31 -15.50 -21.80
N GLU A 298 21.75 -16.64 -22.17
CA GLU A 298 21.27 -16.87 -23.55
C GLU A 298 19.83 -16.40 -23.80
N ASN A 299 19.05 -16.10 -22.75
CA ASN A 299 17.61 -15.75 -22.88
C ASN A 299 17.19 -14.42 -22.24
N GLY A 300 18.14 -13.56 -21.88
CA GLY A 300 17.85 -12.18 -21.45
C GLY A 300 17.85 -11.24 -22.65
N SER A 301 16.68 -10.68 -22.98
CA SER A 301 16.55 -9.59 -23.94
C SER A 301 17.41 -8.39 -23.55
N ASP A 302 18.25 -7.93 -24.49
CA ASP A 302 19.02 -6.68 -24.43
C ASP A 302 18.10 -5.49 -24.11
N ASP A 303 18.14 -4.99 -22.88
CA ASP A 303 17.66 -3.64 -22.52
C ASP A 303 18.29 -3.23 -21.17
N ASP A 304 19.62 -3.04 -21.15
CA ASP A 304 20.33 -2.33 -20.08
C ASP A 304 21.52 -1.57 -20.70
N ASP A 305 21.24 -0.45 -21.35
CA ASP A 305 22.24 0.57 -21.67
C ASP A 305 22.06 1.74 -20.68
N PHE A 306 22.71 1.64 -19.53
CA PHE A 306 22.94 2.77 -18.64
C PHE A 306 24.44 2.89 -18.37
N SER A 307 25.04 3.82 -19.11
CA SER A 307 26.44 4.19 -19.06
C SER A 307 26.84 4.79 -17.72
N ASP A 308 27.91 4.23 -17.17
CA ASP A 308 28.75 4.72 -16.07
C ASP A 308 29.50 5.98 -16.51
N ASP A 309 29.05 7.16 -16.07
CA ASP A 309 29.83 8.41 -16.19
C ASP A 309 30.42 8.79 -14.83
N GLY A 310 31.69 8.41 -14.68
CA GLY A 310 32.55 8.77 -13.59
C GLY A 310 32.80 10.28 -13.50
N PHE A 311 32.66 10.80 -12.29
CA PHE A 311 33.08 12.16 -11.93
C PHE A 311 34.60 12.30 -12.12
N SER A 312 34.99 13.14 -13.09
CA SER A 312 36.34 13.69 -13.26
C SER A 312 36.29 15.19 -12.96
N ASP A 313 37.00 15.62 -11.91
CA ASP A 313 37.21 17.01 -11.55
C ASP A 313 37.99 17.77 -12.65
N GLY A 314 37.48 18.95 -13.02
CA GLY A 314 38.27 20.06 -13.53
C GLY A 314 38.17 20.37 -15.02
N GLU A 315 37.43 21.43 -15.38
CA GLU A 315 37.88 22.59 -16.18
C GLU A 315 36.88 23.76 -16.01
N PRO A 316 37.32 25.03 -16.04
CA PRO A 316 36.49 26.17 -15.68
C PRO A 316 35.60 26.64 -16.84
N ILE A 317 34.36 27.01 -16.51
CA ILE A 317 33.36 27.50 -17.46
C ILE A 317 33.69 28.94 -17.89
N ASP A 318 33.90 29.13 -19.19
CA ASP A 318 34.08 30.42 -19.86
C ASP A 318 32.72 31.09 -20.10
N PHE A 319 32.52 32.28 -19.56
CA PHE A 319 31.34 33.11 -19.83
C PHE A 319 31.70 34.12 -20.92
N GLY A 320 31.43 33.74 -22.17
CA GLY A 320 31.43 34.69 -23.29
C GLY A 320 30.37 35.77 -23.09
N GLU A 321 30.81 37.02 -23.10
CA GLU A 321 29.96 38.20 -23.24
C GLU A 321 29.32 38.20 -24.63
N ASP A 322 28.01 38.36 -24.71
CA ASP A 322 27.34 38.78 -25.95
C ASP A 322 26.58 40.09 -25.69
N GLU A 323 26.89 41.07 -26.55
CA GLU A 323 26.27 42.38 -26.75
C GLU A 323 24.78 42.28 -27.16
#